data_AF-A0A3D1H236-F1
#
_entry.id   AF-A0A3D1H236-F1
#
_cell.length_a   1.000
_cell.length_b   1.000
_cell.length_c   1.000
_cell.angle_alpha   90.00
_cell.angle_beta   90.00
_cell.angle_gamma   90.00
#
_symmetry.space_group_name_H-M   'P 1'
#
loop_
_entity.id
_entity.type
_entity.pdbx_description
1 polymer ?
#
loop_
_entity_poly.entity_id
_entity_poly.type
_entity_poly.pdbx_seq_one_letter_code
_entity_poly.pdbx_strand_id
1 'polypeptide(L)'
;MIEQHDIQETLDELRGELGLGGTFDSHQFIEKYRATHEQAYVDLLNEKSKADANNNVFQSVNSQIAKFLSNNKKVLMITKEERANTRNDHGNNTGNQVWRFLSMILIVIASLMPQHIFAQDNAKDMSIIFRHISHIFSFFGNL
;
A
#
# COMPACT_ATOMS: atom_id res chain seq x y z
N MET A 1 -5.35 18.00 1.08
CA MET A 1 -5.89 16.72 0.58
C MET A 1 -4.75 15.84 0.08
N ILE A 2 -4.82 14.51 0.27
CA ILE A 2 -3.80 13.58 -0.24
C ILE A 2 -4.14 13.26 -1.69
N GLU A 3 -3.23 13.60 -2.61
CA GLU A 3 -3.40 13.33 -4.04
C GLU A 3 -2.90 11.92 -4.37
N GLN A 4 -3.71 11.14 -5.09
CA GLN A 4 -3.34 9.78 -5.48
C GLN A 4 -2.10 9.75 -6.39
N HIS A 5 -1.94 10.78 -7.23
CA HIS A 5 -0.79 10.95 -8.10
C HIS A 5 0.53 10.96 -7.31
N ASP A 6 0.62 11.80 -6.27
CA ASP A 6 1.82 11.93 -5.44
C ASP A 6 2.16 10.64 -4.69
N ILE A 7 1.12 9.92 -4.23
CA ILE A 7 1.29 8.60 -3.62
C ILE A 7 1.85 7.60 -4.64
N GLN A 8 1.35 7.62 -5.88
CA GLN A 8 1.81 6.70 -6.93
C GLN A 8 3.25 7.01 -7.35
N GLU A 9 3.60 8.29 -7.53
CA GLU A 9 4.96 8.72 -7.86
C GLU A 9 5.96 8.29 -6.77
N THR A 10 5.62 8.49 -5.50
CA THR A 10 6.43 8.02 -4.37
C THR A 10 6.63 6.49 -4.40
N LEU A 11 5.58 5.73 -4.70
CA LEU A 11 5.67 4.26 -4.82
C LEU A 11 6.53 3.83 -6.00
N ASP A 12 6.48 4.55 -7.12
CA ASP A 12 7.26 4.23 -8.31
C ASP A 12 8.76 4.49 -8.07
N GLU A 13 9.12 5.57 -7.37
CA GLU A 13 10.50 5.80 -6.94
C GLU A 13 11.00 4.70 -5.98
N LEU A 14 10.21 4.35 -4.95
CA LEU A 14 10.55 3.25 -4.04
C LEU A 14 10.68 1.92 -4.77
N ARG A 15 9.82 1.66 -5.76
CA ARG A 15 9.90 0.46 -6.59
C ARG A 15 11.17 0.43 -7.43
N GLY A 16 11.59 1.58 -7.96
CA GLY A 16 12.85 1.72 -8.68
C GLY A 16 14.07 1.39 -7.80
N GLU A 17 14.04 1.80 -6.53
CA GLU A 17 15.12 1.55 -5.57
C GLU A 17 15.15 0.09 -5.05
N LEU A 18 13.98 -0.50 -4.78
CA LEU A 18 13.85 -1.79 -4.11
C LEU A 18 13.72 -2.98 -5.08
N GLY A 19 13.40 -2.71 -6.34
CA GLY A 19 13.21 -3.73 -7.37
C GLY A 19 11.89 -4.52 -7.25
N LEU A 20 11.77 -5.55 -8.11
CA LEU A 20 10.55 -6.36 -8.22
C LEU A 20 10.30 -7.17 -6.94
N GLY A 21 9.09 -7.05 -6.40
CA GLY A 21 8.69 -7.75 -5.17
C GLY A 21 9.33 -7.19 -3.89
N GLY A 22 10.00 -6.03 -3.99
CA GLY A 22 10.57 -5.31 -2.87
C GLY A 22 9.53 -4.96 -1.80
N THR A 23 10.01 -4.76 -0.59
CA THR A 23 9.19 -4.37 0.57
C THR A 23 9.64 -3.05 1.13
N PHE A 24 8.69 -2.25 1.60
CA PHE A 24 8.95 -1.01 2.30
C PHE A 24 8.07 -0.92 3.55
N ASP A 25 8.50 -0.19 4.56
CA ASP A 25 7.67 0.13 5.72
C ASP A 25 7.07 1.55 5.63
N SER A 26 6.10 1.83 6.52
CA SER A 26 5.48 3.14 6.60
C SER A 26 6.46 4.30 6.79
N HIS A 27 7.57 4.11 7.49
CA HIS A 27 8.57 5.18 7.65
C HIS A 27 9.27 5.43 6.32
N GLN A 28 9.80 4.41 5.67
CA GLN A 28 10.45 4.55 4.36
C GLN A 28 9.53 5.26 3.36
N PHE A 29 8.24 4.93 3.37
CA PHE A 29 7.26 5.63 2.54
C PHE A 29 7.11 7.10 2.91
N ILE A 30 6.88 7.42 4.18
CA ILE A 30 6.67 8.80 4.63
C ILE A 30 7.93 9.65 4.40
N GLU A 31 9.11 9.08 4.62
CA GLU A 31 10.39 9.73 4.38
C GLU A 31 10.62 10.03 2.90
N LYS A 32 10.22 9.12 2.01
CA LYS A 32 10.26 9.36 0.58
C LYS A 32 9.22 10.42 0.17
N TYR A 33 7.97 10.27 0.62
CA TYR A 33 6.88 11.20 0.31
C TYR A 33 7.22 12.64 0.73
N ARG A 34 7.75 12.86 1.94
CA ARG A 34 8.15 14.21 2.39
C ARG A 34 9.31 14.79 1.58
N ALA A 35 10.20 13.95 1.06
CA ALA A 35 11.36 14.39 0.28
C ALA A 35 10.96 14.73 -1.16
N THR A 36 10.05 13.94 -1.76
CA THR A 36 9.59 14.13 -3.14
C THR A 36 8.48 15.18 -3.24
N HIS A 37 7.57 15.23 -2.25
CA HIS A 37 6.38 16.10 -2.25
C HIS A 37 6.32 16.99 -0.99
N GLU A 38 7.42 17.69 -0.69
CA GLU A 38 7.58 18.51 0.53
C GLU A 38 6.40 19.48 0.74
N GLN A 39 6.05 20.26 -0.30
CA GLN A 39 4.98 21.25 -0.20
C GLN A 39 3.62 20.60 0.12
N ALA A 40 3.28 19.50 -0.54
CA ALA A 40 2.03 18.78 -0.28
C ALA A 40 2.00 18.23 1.16
N TYR A 41 3.12 17.72 1.66
CA TYR A 41 3.24 17.28 3.05
C TYR A 41 3.08 18.45 4.05
N VAL A 42 3.70 19.60 3.79
CA VAL A 42 3.56 20.83 4.60
C VAL A 42 2.12 21.33 4.59
N ASP A 43 1.43 21.26 3.46
CA ASP A 43 0.03 21.68 3.37
C ASP A 43 -0.89 20.77 4.20
N LEU A 44 -0.64 19.46 4.22
CA LEU A 44 -1.34 18.53 5.11
C LEU A 44 -1.10 18.85 6.60
N LEU A 45 0.13 19.21 6.97
CA LEU A 45 0.46 19.63 8.35
C LEU A 45 -0.28 20.93 8.71
N ASN A 46 -0.32 21.91 7.79
CA ASN A 46 -1.00 23.18 7.98
C ASN A 46 -2.52 23.03 8.06
N GLU A 47 -3.11 22.15 7.25
CA GLU A 47 -4.52 21.81 7.31
C GLU A 47 -4.84 21.17 8.66
N LYS A 48 -4.02 20.21 9.08
CA LYS A 48 -4.25 19.46 10.31
C LYS A 48 -4.04 20.32 11.57
N SER A 49 -3.02 21.20 11.59
CA SER A 49 -2.75 22.08 12.73
C SER A 49 -3.87 23.10 12.98
N LYS A 50 -4.57 23.53 11.92
CA LYS A 50 -5.75 24.40 12.05
C LYS A 50 -6.97 23.65 12.59
N ALA A 51 -7.09 22.36 12.26
CA ALA A 51 -8.23 21.53 12.66
C ALA A 51 -8.09 20.94 14.07
N ASP A 52 -6.86 20.76 14.57
CA ASP A 52 -6.57 20.05 15.81
C ASP A 52 -5.37 20.74 16.50
N ALA A 53 -5.64 21.46 17.59
CA ALA A 53 -4.63 22.21 18.33
C ALA A 53 -3.73 21.32 19.21
N ASN A 54 -3.86 20.00 19.12
CA ASN A 54 -3.07 19.06 19.89
C ASN A 54 -1.66 18.90 19.29
N ASN A 55 -0.66 18.65 20.14
CA ASN A 55 0.76 18.49 19.78
C ASN A 55 1.08 17.19 19.00
N ASN A 56 0.15 16.63 18.24
CA ASN A 56 0.30 15.36 17.50
C ASN A 56 0.06 15.49 15.99
N VAL A 57 0.17 16.71 15.43
CA VAL A 57 -0.08 17.03 14.01
C VAL A 57 0.67 16.07 13.07
N PHE A 58 1.97 15.86 13.30
CA PHE A 58 2.79 14.94 12.51
C PHE A 58 2.27 13.50 12.55
N GLN A 59 1.99 12.99 13.75
CA GLN A 59 1.46 11.63 13.92
C GLN A 59 0.11 11.48 13.20
N SER A 60 -0.73 12.52 13.23
CA SER A 60 -2.03 12.51 12.57
C SER A 60 -1.91 12.53 11.05
N VAL A 61 -1.04 13.35 10.48
CA VAL A 61 -0.77 13.34 9.02
C VAL A 61 -0.19 12.01 8.58
N ASN A 62 0.80 11.47 9.29
CA ASN A 62 1.39 10.17 8.99
C ASN A 62 0.35 9.03 9.04
N SER A 63 -0.57 9.10 10.00
CA SER A 63 -1.68 8.15 10.11
C SER A 63 -2.68 8.28 8.95
N GLN A 64 -2.93 9.50 8.47
CA GLN A 64 -3.79 9.74 7.31
C GLN A 64 -3.19 9.14 6.04
N ILE A 65 -1.89 9.34 5.81
CA ILE A 65 -1.16 8.74 4.69
C ILE A 65 -1.19 7.21 4.78
N ALA A 66 -0.88 6.64 5.96
CA ALA A 66 -0.95 5.19 6.16
C ALA A 66 -2.37 4.62 5.93
N LYS A 67 -3.40 5.36 6.33
CA LYS A 67 -4.80 5.00 6.05
C LYS A 67 -5.11 5.06 4.56
N PHE A 68 -4.60 6.06 3.85
CA PHE A 68 -4.73 6.14 2.39
C PHE A 68 -4.13 4.91 1.71
N LEU A 69 -2.89 4.53 2.06
CA LEU A 69 -2.25 3.31 1.53
C LEU A 69 -3.10 2.07 1.81
N SER A 70 -3.61 1.91 3.04
CA SER A 70 -4.44 0.77 3.42
C SER A 70 -5.76 0.68 2.67
N ASN A 71 -6.39 1.82 2.41
CA ASN A 71 -7.65 1.90 1.68
C ASN A 71 -7.44 1.67 0.18
N ASN A 72 -6.32 2.13 -0.37
CA ASN A 72 -6.05 2.13 -1.80
C ASN A 72 -5.06 1.03 -2.25
N LYS A 73 -4.62 0.15 -1.34
CA LYS A 73 -3.62 -0.93 -1.61
C LYS A 73 -3.87 -1.72 -2.89
N LYS A 74 -5.15 -1.92 -3.25
CA LYS A 74 -5.60 -2.59 -4.48
C LYS A 74 -5.15 -1.81 -5.72
N VAL A 75 -5.48 -0.53 -5.79
CA VAL A 75 -5.17 0.35 -6.92
C VAL A 75 -3.66 0.65 -6.98
N LEU A 76 -3.04 0.78 -5.82
CA LEU A 76 -1.60 1.03 -5.66
C LEU A 76 -0.72 -0.21 -5.92
N MET A 77 -1.33 -1.38 -6.19
CA MET A 77 -0.64 -2.65 -6.43
C MET A 77 0.35 -3.04 -5.32
N ILE A 78 -0.06 -2.84 -4.05
CA ILE A 78 0.70 -3.22 -2.87
C ILE A 78 -0.11 -4.15 -1.97
N THR A 79 0.58 -5.05 -1.25
CA THR A 79 -0.02 -5.90 -0.22
C THR A 79 0.47 -5.49 1.16
N LYS A 80 -0.42 -5.63 2.15
CA LYS A 80 -0.11 -5.37 3.55
C LYS A 80 0.46 -6.64 4.17
N GLU A 81 1.67 -6.57 4.69
CA GLU A 81 2.38 -7.71 5.31
C GLU A 81 2.27 -7.66 6.84
N GLU A 82 2.94 -8.59 7.53
CA GLU A 82 3.12 -8.49 8.98
C GLU A 82 3.91 -7.23 9.36
N ARG A 83 3.70 -6.74 10.59
CA ARG A 83 4.47 -5.59 11.08
C ARG A 83 5.90 -6.03 11.37
N ALA A 84 6.86 -5.19 11.00
CA ALA A 84 8.26 -5.38 11.34
C ALA A 84 8.71 -4.28 12.30
N ASN A 85 9.60 -4.63 13.23
CA ASN A 85 10.25 -3.63 14.06
C ASN A 85 11.34 -2.96 13.22
N THR A 86 11.12 -1.70 12.83
CA THR A 86 12.13 -0.91 12.13
C THR A 86 12.46 0.33 12.94
N ARG A 87 13.70 0.80 12.77
CA ARG A 87 14.24 1.93 13.54
C ARG A 87 13.63 3.22 13.03
N ASN A 88 13.10 4.06 13.92
CA ASN A 88 12.66 5.41 13.59
C ASN A 88 13.83 6.39 13.54
N ASP A 89 13.57 7.62 13.11
CA ASP A 89 14.50 8.76 13.06
C ASP A 89 15.13 9.11 14.42
N HIS A 90 14.48 8.73 15.52
CA HIS A 90 15.00 8.84 16.89
C HIS A 90 15.83 7.63 17.37
N GLY A 91 16.07 6.63 16.53
CA GLY A 91 16.85 5.44 16.87
C GLY A 91 16.06 4.34 17.60
N ASN A 92 14.76 4.52 17.84
CA ASN A 92 13.90 3.57 18.53
C ASN A 92 13.32 2.54 17.54
N ASN A 93 13.29 1.26 17.93
CA ASN A 93 12.61 0.23 17.15
C ASN A 93 11.10 0.29 17.41
N THR A 94 10.31 0.57 16.38
CA THR A 94 8.84 0.61 16.46
C THR A 94 8.22 -0.38 15.50
N GLY A 95 7.08 -0.97 15.89
CA GLY A 95 6.33 -1.91 15.06
C GLY A 95 5.65 -1.20 13.89
N ASN A 96 6.33 -1.16 12.74
CA ASN A 96 5.88 -0.45 11.56
C ASN A 96 5.16 -1.40 10.59
N GLN A 97 4.18 -0.84 9.89
CA GLN A 97 3.46 -1.60 8.88
C GLN A 97 4.37 -1.80 7.66
N VAL A 98 4.58 -3.05 7.27
CA VAL A 98 5.31 -3.42 6.04
C VAL A 98 4.34 -3.61 4.89
N TRP A 99 4.79 -3.19 3.71
CA TRP A 99 4.11 -3.30 2.43
C TRP A 99 5.01 -4.01 1.44
N ARG A 100 4.42 -4.77 0.53
CA ARG A 100 5.11 -5.45 -0.57
C ARG A 100 4.53 -5.02 -1.90
N PHE A 101 5.39 -4.76 -2.87
CA PHE A 101 4.95 -4.57 -4.25
C PHE A 101 4.46 -5.87 -4.86
N LEU A 102 3.29 -5.85 -5.50
CA LEU A 102 2.85 -6.97 -6.33
C LEU A 102 3.80 -7.11 -7.53
N SER A 103 4.27 -8.34 -7.78
CA SER A 103 5.11 -8.63 -8.93
C SER A 103 4.34 -8.42 -10.24
N MET A 104 4.97 -7.75 -11.21
CA MET A 104 4.45 -7.59 -12.58
C MET A 104 4.07 -8.94 -13.22
N ILE A 105 4.76 -10.02 -12.86
CA ILE A 105 4.47 -11.38 -13.35
C ILE A 105 3.09 -11.85 -12.88
N LEU A 106 2.69 -11.54 -11.64
CA LEU A 106 1.35 -11.90 -11.13
C LEU A 106 0.26 -11.13 -11.87
N ILE A 107 0.51 -9.87 -12.22
CA ILE A 107 -0.42 -9.03 -13.00
C ILE A 107 -0.57 -9.59 -14.41
N VAL A 108 0.54 -9.90 -15.07
CA VAL A 108 0.54 -10.47 -16.42
C VAL A 108 -0.16 -11.83 -16.45
N ILE A 109 0.13 -12.74 -15.51
CA ILE A 109 -0.54 -14.03 -15.41
C ILE A 109 -2.06 -13.85 -15.21
N ALA A 110 -2.48 -12.96 -14.31
CA ALA A 110 -3.89 -12.68 -14.10
C ALA A 110 -4.58 -12.13 -15.36
N SER A 111 -3.90 -11.27 -16.14
CA SER A 111 -4.43 -10.70 -17.38
C SER A 111 -4.52 -11.71 -18.54
N LEU A 112 -3.69 -12.76 -18.52
CA LEU A 112 -3.63 -13.79 -19.55
C LEU A 112 -4.54 -14.99 -19.25
N MET A 113 -5.12 -15.08 -18.05
CA MET A 113 -6.04 -16.15 -17.67
C MET A 113 -7.40 -15.98 -18.40
N PRO A 114 -7.85 -16.98 -19.18
CA PRO A 114 -9.15 -16.91 -19.84
C PRO A 114 -10.29 -16.80 -18.82
N GLN A 115 -11.17 -15.81 -19.01
CA GLN A 115 -12.30 -15.52 -18.10
C GLN A 115 -13.26 -16.72 -17.90
N HIS A 116 -13.27 -17.69 -18.84
CA HIS A 116 -14.11 -18.89 -18.77
C HIS A 116 -13.61 -19.96 -17.78
N ILE A 117 -12.35 -19.89 -17.31
CA ILE A 117 -11.83 -20.81 -16.29
C ILE A 117 -12.53 -20.59 -14.93
N PHE A 118 -13.12 -19.41 -14.70
CA PHE A 118 -13.87 -19.10 -13.48
C PHE A 118 -15.33 -19.56 -13.50
N ALA A 119 -15.82 -20.13 -14.62
CA ALA A 119 -17.22 -20.46 -14.82
C ALA A 119 -17.56 -21.96 -14.67
N GLN A 120 -16.62 -22.81 -14.25
CA GLN A 120 -16.87 -24.25 -14.15
C GLN A 120 -17.05 -24.71 -12.71
N ASP A 121 -18.32 -24.78 -12.32
CA ASP A 121 -18.84 -25.54 -11.18
C ASP A 121 -18.25 -26.95 -11.17
N ASN A 122 -17.45 -27.29 -10.15
CA ASN A 122 -17.22 -28.64 -9.64
C ASN A 122 -16.71 -28.52 -8.19
N ALA A 123 -17.67 -28.48 -7.26
CA ALA A 123 -17.54 -28.05 -5.86
C ALA A 123 -16.66 -28.92 -4.93
N LYS A 124 -15.78 -29.80 -5.43
CA LYS A 124 -14.89 -30.63 -4.59
C LYS A 124 -13.41 -30.33 -4.78
N ASP A 125 -12.91 -30.24 -6.02
CA ASP A 125 -11.51 -29.86 -6.28
C ASP A 125 -11.26 -28.35 -6.14
N MET A 126 -12.31 -27.54 -6.29
CA MET A 126 -12.22 -26.10 -6.06
C MET A 126 -11.96 -25.72 -4.61
N SER A 127 -12.18 -26.60 -3.61
CA SER A 127 -12.00 -26.23 -2.20
C SER A 127 -10.53 -26.02 -1.79
N ILE A 128 -9.61 -26.74 -2.43
CA ILE A 128 -8.17 -26.68 -2.14
C ILE A 128 -7.54 -25.49 -2.88
N ILE A 129 -7.93 -25.30 -4.14
CA ILE A 129 -7.44 -24.19 -4.98
C ILE A 129 -8.05 -22.85 -4.54
N PHE A 130 -9.35 -22.80 -4.20
CA PHE A 130 -9.97 -21.57 -3.67
C PHE A 130 -9.43 -21.18 -2.31
N ARG A 131 -8.96 -22.10 -1.46
CA ARG A 131 -8.39 -21.71 -0.16
C ARG A 131 -7.08 -20.93 -0.31
N HIS A 132 -6.35 -21.11 -1.41
CA HIS A 132 -5.13 -20.37 -1.71
C HIS A 132 -5.35 -19.16 -2.64
N ILE A 133 -6.42 -19.17 -3.45
CA ILE A 133 -6.66 -18.16 -4.50
C ILE A 133 -7.81 -17.19 -4.15
N SER A 134 -8.68 -17.50 -3.18
CA SER A 134 -9.82 -16.66 -2.77
C SER A 134 -9.44 -15.24 -2.32
N HIS A 135 -8.21 -15.03 -1.84
CA HIS A 135 -7.73 -13.69 -1.50
C HIS A 135 -7.38 -12.81 -2.71
N ILE A 136 -7.24 -13.38 -3.91
CA ILE A 136 -6.85 -12.67 -5.13
C ILE A 136 -8.08 -12.25 -5.96
N PHE A 137 -9.17 -13.01 -5.95
CA PHE A 137 -10.29 -12.81 -6.90
C PHE A 137 -11.53 -12.03 -6.38
N SER A 138 -11.48 -11.44 -5.18
CA SER A 138 -12.46 -10.39 -4.80
C SER A 138 -12.19 -9.03 -5.48
N PHE A 139 -11.52 -9.06 -6.65
CA PHE A 139 -10.91 -7.89 -7.29
C PHE A 139 -11.59 -7.45 -8.60
N PHE A 140 -12.49 -8.23 -9.20
CA PHE A 140 -13.13 -7.85 -10.47
C PHE A 140 -14.67 -7.82 -10.45
N GLY A 141 -15.30 -8.13 -9.32
CA GLY A 141 -16.77 -8.05 -9.18
C GLY A 141 -17.21 -6.75 -8.53
N ASN A 142 -17.20 -5.65 -9.29
CA ASN A 142 -18.11 -4.48 -9.20
C ASN A 142 -17.51 -3.32 -10.00
N LEU A 143 -17.64 -3.41 -11.32
CA LEU A 143 -17.87 -2.25 -12.19
C LEU A 143 -19.08 -2.58 -13.08
#